data_AF-A0A2W2AY34-F1
#
_entry.id   AF-A0A2W2AY34-F1
#
_cell.length_a   1.000
_cell.length_b   1.000
_cell.length_c   1.000
_cell.angle_alpha   90.00
_cell.angle_beta   90.00
_cell.angle_gamma   90.00
#
_symmetry.space_group_name_H-M   'P 1'
#
loop_
_entity.id
_entity.type
_entity.pdbx_description
1 polymer ?
#
loop_
_entity_poly.entity_id
_entity_poly.type
_entity_poly.pdbx_seq_one_letter_code
_entity_poly.pdbx_strand_id
1 'polypeptide(L)'
;MHGKEDDVVVLLTPERLSSYDRVTGSRSRALRLYAWNMRASSSVLELTGIVEVVARNAMDRELCRWSERRHSSRSWFDHVPLDRQGSADLAKARSRAARHGGAEVHGRVLAELSFGFWRYLVESRYLTAFWTPALHRAFPAGPADILTRQRKVRARMQQLHFVRNRAAHHEPIHQRDLHRDHSDAIELLGWINPVAAEWATEVASLPAVLDARPSP
;
A
#
# COMPACT_ATOMS: atom_id res chain seq x y z
N MET A 1 -18.93 25.50 -32.58
CA MET A 1 -18.79 24.07 -32.26
C MET A 1 -18.03 23.97 -30.96
N HIS A 2 -18.70 23.65 -29.86
CA HIS A 2 -17.99 23.18 -28.66
C HIS A 2 -17.41 21.81 -29.02
N GLY A 3 -16.08 21.67 -28.95
CA GLY A 3 -15.44 20.39 -29.24
C GLY A 3 -15.64 19.43 -28.08
N LYS A 4 -15.67 18.12 -28.37
CA LYS A 4 -15.74 17.05 -27.34
C LYS A 4 -14.74 17.23 -26.19
N GLU A 5 -13.57 17.82 -26.46
CA GLU A 5 -12.57 18.13 -25.43
C GLU A 5 -13.00 19.26 -24.48
N ASP A 6 -13.67 20.30 -24.99
CA ASP A 6 -14.18 21.40 -24.17
C ASP A 6 -15.30 20.93 -23.24
N ASP A 7 -16.19 20.07 -23.74
CA ASP A 7 -17.27 19.47 -22.93
C ASP A 7 -16.71 18.61 -21.79
N VAL A 8 -15.66 17.82 -22.04
CA VAL A 8 -15.01 16.99 -21.00
C VAL A 8 -14.32 17.84 -19.94
N VAL A 9 -13.70 18.96 -20.32
CA VAL A 9 -13.03 19.87 -19.38
C VAL A 9 -14.02 20.48 -18.38
N VAL A 10 -15.19 20.88 -18.86
CA VAL A 10 -16.26 21.43 -18.01
C VAL A 10 -16.70 20.39 -16.96
N LEU A 11 -16.75 19.11 -17.33
CA LEU A 11 -17.17 18.03 -16.44
C LEU A 11 -16.14 17.63 -15.37
N LEU A 12 -14.84 17.86 -15.63
CA LEU A 12 -13.76 17.47 -14.72
C LEU A 12 -13.44 18.50 -13.62
N THR A 13 -14.11 19.65 -13.65
CA THR A 13 -13.89 20.88 -12.86
C THR A 13 -12.50 21.51 -13.03
N PRO A 14 -12.40 22.85 -13.13
CA PRO A 14 -11.13 23.56 -13.28
C PRO A 14 -10.12 23.26 -12.16
N GLU A 15 -10.60 23.01 -10.93
CA GLU A 15 -9.76 22.77 -9.77
C GLU A 15 -8.95 21.48 -9.91
N ARG A 16 -9.55 20.42 -10.48
CA ARG A 16 -8.81 19.16 -10.72
C ARG A 16 -7.77 19.31 -11.81
N LEU A 17 -8.07 20.08 -12.86
CA LEU A 17 -7.16 20.29 -13.99
C LEU A 17 -6.07 21.33 -13.71
N SER A 18 -6.26 22.21 -12.74
CA SER A 18 -5.32 23.28 -12.38
C SER A 18 -3.85 22.82 -12.23
N SER A 19 -3.64 21.68 -11.56
CA SER A 19 -2.29 21.13 -11.35
C SER A 19 -1.63 20.65 -12.65
N TYR A 20 -2.42 20.22 -13.63
CA TYR A 20 -1.99 19.74 -14.94
C TYR A 20 -1.80 20.90 -15.92
N ASP A 21 -2.71 21.89 -15.89
CA ASP A 21 -2.62 23.11 -16.70
C ASP A 21 -1.32 23.87 -16.40
N ARG A 22 -0.95 23.98 -15.11
CA ARG A 22 0.28 24.65 -14.67
C ARG A 22 1.56 24.02 -15.24
N VAL A 23 1.54 22.72 -15.53
CA VAL A 23 2.71 21.98 -16.05
C VAL A 23 2.74 21.98 -17.57
N THR A 24 1.58 21.98 -18.22
CA THR A 24 1.47 21.74 -19.67
C THR A 24 1.25 23.01 -20.49
N GLY A 25 0.70 24.07 -19.89
CA GLY A 25 0.37 25.33 -20.57
C GLY A 25 -0.71 25.19 -21.66
N SER A 26 -1.35 24.03 -21.79
CA SER A 26 -2.33 23.75 -22.83
C SER A 26 -3.39 22.77 -22.32
N ARG A 27 -4.65 23.14 -22.48
CA ARG A 27 -5.81 22.36 -22.02
C ARG A 27 -5.85 20.94 -22.60
N SER A 28 -5.51 20.76 -23.87
CA SER A 28 -5.48 19.43 -24.50
C SER A 28 -4.34 18.57 -23.95
N ARG A 29 -3.17 19.16 -23.64
CA ARG A 29 -2.04 18.47 -22.98
C ARG A 29 -2.39 18.13 -21.52
N ALA A 30 -3.06 19.03 -20.81
CA ALA A 30 -3.54 18.80 -19.44
C ALA A 30 -4.52 17.62 -19.37
N LEU A 31 -5.48 17.53 -20.30
CA LEU A 31 -6.40 16.39 -20.40
C LEU A 31 -5.66 15.06 -20.66
N ARG A 32 -4.68 15.04 -21.57
CA ARG A 32 -3.88 13.84 -21.83
C ARG A 32 -3.07 13.42 -20.60
N LEU A 33 -2.47 14.38 -19.89
CA LEU A 33 -1.73 14.11 -18.66
C LEU A 33 -2.65 13.65 -17.52
N TYR A 34 -3.87 14.18 -17.43
CA TYR A 34 -4.89 13.73 -16.48
C TYR A 34 -5.31 12.27 -16.77
N ALA A 35 -5.59 11.94 -18.04
CA ALA A 35 -5.93 10.58 -18.44
C ALA A 35 -4.78 9.60 -18.15
N TRP A 36 -3.53 10.01 -18.41
CA TRP A 36 -2.36 9.23 -18.02
C TRP A 36 -2.25 9.07 -16.50
N ASN A 37 -2.44 10.13 -15.71
CA ASN A 37 -2.45 10.07 -14.24
C ASN A 37 -3.47 9.06 -13.74
N MET A 38 -4.63 8.96 -14.39
CA MET A 38 -5.65 7.99 -14.00
C MET A 38 -5.22 6.55 -14.24
N ARG A 39 -4.55 6.27 -15.37
CA ARG A 39 -3.94 4.96 -15.64
C ARG A 39 -2.84 4.65 -14.64
N ALA A 40 -1.95 5.62 -14.37
CA ALA A 40 -0.88 5.48 -13.38
C ALA A 40 -1.45 5.19 -11.97
N SER A 41 -2.52 5.88 -11.56
CA SER A 41 -3.19 5.61 -10.28
C SER A 41 -3.75 4.18 -10.23
N SER A 42 -4.35 3.68 -11.31
CA SER A 42 -4.82 2.29 -11.37
C SER A 42 -3.68 1.29 -11.20
N SER A 43 -2.56 1.48 -11.91
CA SER A 43 -1.38 0.61 -11.80
C SER A 43 -0.71 0.69 -10.43
N VAL A 44 -0.75 1.84 -9.76
CA VAL A 44 -0.31 1.97 -8.37
C VAL A 44 -1.19 1.15 -7.43
N LEU A 45 -2.51 1.16 -7.61
CA LEU A 45 -3.43 0.35 -6.79
C LEU A 45 -3.20 -1.15 -6.99
N GLU A 46 -2.93 -1.58 -8.22
CA GLU A 46 -2.54 -2.96 -8.54
C GLU A 46 -1.26 -3.37 -7.81
N LEU A 47 -0.17 -2.60 -7.99
CA LEU A 47 1.12 -2.87 -7.37
C LEU A 47 1.04 -2.87 -5.84
N THR A 48 0.35 -1.90 -5.26
CA THR A 48 0.22 -1.79 -3.80
C THR A 48 -0.72 -2.84 -3.23
N GLY A 49 -1.69 -3.34 -4.00
CA GLY A 49 -2.50 -4.51 -3.65
C GLY A 49 -1.66 -5.78 -3.53
N ILE A 50 -0.72 -6.00 -4.47
CA ILE A 50 0.24 -7.11 -4.39
C ILE A 50 1.07 -7.01 -3.10
N VAL A 51 1.67 -5.83 -2.85
CA VAL A 51 2.46 -5.57 -1.64
C VAL A 51 1.63 -5.81 -0.39
N GLU A 52 0.40 -5.31 -0.32
CA GLU A 52 -0.49 -5.46 0.83
C GLU A 52 -0.76 -6.94 1.14
N VAL A 53 -1.11 -7.74 0.13
CA VAL A 53 -1.42 -9.17 0.33
C VAL A 53 -0.19 -9.97 0.75
N VAL A 54 0.97 -9.71 0.14
CA VAL A 54 2.21 -10.43 0.48
C VAL A 54 2.71 -10.02 1.87
N ALA A 55 2.74 -8.71 2.17
CA ALA A 55 3.20 -8.21 3.45
C ALA A 55 2.26 -8.63 4.60
N ARG A 56 0.94 -8.52 4.43
CA ARG A 56 -0.01 -8.94 5.49
C ARG A 56 0.14 -10.41 5.82
N ASN A 57 0.28 -11.28 4.83
CA ASN A 57 0.40 -12.72 5.05
C ASN A 57 1.72 -13.08 5.73
N ALA A 58 2.82 -12.43 5.33
CA ALA A 58 4.12 -12.63 5.96
C ALA A 58 4.14 -12.15 7.42
N MET A 59 3.57 -10.97 7.69
CA MET A 59 3.48 -10.40 9.03
C MET A 59 2.55 -11.22 9.93
N ASP A 60 1.38 -11.61 9.44
CA ASP A 60 0.42 -12.44 10.14
C ASP A 60 1.04 -13.77 10.60
N ARG A 61 1.78 -14.45 9.71
CA ARG A 61 2.47 -15.69 10.04
C ARG A 61 3.41 -15.53 11.24
N GLU A 62 4.20 -14.47 11.26
CA GLU A 62 5.14 -14.23 12.37
C GLU A 62 4.44 -13.76 13.65
N LEU A 63 3.31 -13.06 13.55
CA LEU A 63 2.48 -12.69 14.70
C LEU A 63 1.77 -13.90 15.30
N CYS A 64 1.24 -14.82 14.48
CA CYS A 64 0.69 -16.09 14.93
C CYS A 64 1.73 -16.88 15.73
N ARG A 65 2.94 -17.08 15.17
CA ARG A 65 4.05 -17.77 15.86
C ARG A 65 4.49 -17.07 17.14
N TRP A 66 4.42 -15.73 17.18
CA TRP A 66 4.71 -14.97 18.39
C TRP A 66 3.65 -15.21 19.47
N SER A 67 2.38 -15.21 19.07
CA SER A 67 1.24 -15.43 19.95
C SER A 67 1.24 -16.84 20.51
N GLU A 68 1.47 -17.86 19.68
CA GLU A 68 1.54 -19.27 20.10
C GLU A 68 2.61 -19.46 21.19
N ARG A 69 3.79 -18.87 20.99
CA ARG A 69 4.91 -18.98 21.95
C ARG A 69 4.69 -18.25 23.27
N ARG A 70 3.87 -17.20 23.30
CA ARG A 70 3.70 -16.33 24.49
C ARG A 70 2.39 -16.57 25.24
N HIS A 71 1.35 -16.95 24.52
CA HIS A 71 -0.03 -16.96 25.01
C HIS A 71 -0.73 -18.29 24.77
N SER A 72 -0.06 -19.28 24.19
CA SER A 72 -0.64 -20.59 23.83
C SER A 72 -1.88 -20.47 22.94
N SER A 73 -1.97 -19.37 22.17
CA SER A 73 -3.07 -19.08 21.24
C SER A 73 -2.49 -18.71 19.88
N ARG A 74 -3.05 -19.27 18.82
CA ARG A 74 -2.64 -18.97 17.44
C ARG A 74 -3.11 -17.59 16.98
N SER A 75 -4.27 -17.15 17.46
CA SER A 75 -4.77 -15.81 17.16
C SER A 75 -4.00 -14.79 17.96
N TRP A 76 -3.36 -13.84 17.28
CA TRP A 76 -2.67 -12.72 17.93
C TRP A 76 -3.59 -11.54 18.24
N PHE A 77 -4.83 -11.54 17.72
CA PHE A 77 -5.76 -10.42 17.80
C PHE A 77 -6.11 -9.98 19.24
N ASP A 78 -6.11 -10.92 20.19
CA ASP A 78 -6.45 -10.66 21.60
C ASP A 78 -5.22 -10.35 22.47
N HIS A 79 -4.01 -10.51 21.92
CA HIS A 79 -2.76 -10.43 22.67
C HIS A 79 -1.88 -9.27 22.23
N VAL A 80 -2.16 -8.70 21.06
CA VAL A 80 -1.40 -7.62 20.45
C VAL A 80 -1.58 -6.32 21.26
N PRO A 81 -0.53 -5.76 21.90
CA PRO A 81 -0.58 -4.43 22.53
C PRO A 81 -0.69 -3.30 21.51
N LEU A 82 -1.86 -3.17 20.88
CA LEU A 82 -2.20 -2.04 20.02
C LEU A 82 -2.57 -0.84 20.87
N ASP A 83 -2.25 0.35 20.38
CA ASP A 83 -2.82 1.56 20.93
C ASP A 83 -4.31 1.71 20.59
N ARG A 84 -4.92 2.82 21.01
CA ARG A 84 -6.35 3.07 20.82
C ARG A 84 -6.78 2.98 19.35
N GLN A 85 -5.97 3.53 18.44
CA GLN A 85 -6.30 3.51 17.01
C GLN A 85 -6.19 2.10 16.43
N GLY A 86 -5.11 1.39 16.70
CA GLY A 86 -4.94 0.01 16.22
C GLY A 86 -6.03 -0.92 16.76
N SER A 87 -6.38 -0.79 18.04
CA SER A 87 -7.46 -1.55 18.67
C SER A 87 -8.82 -1.26 18.02
N ALA A 88 -9.11 0.01 17.71
CA ALA A 88 -10.35 0.39 17.03
C ALA A 88 -10.44 -0.17 15.61
N ASP A 89 -9.32 -0.18 14.87
CA ASP A 89 -9.28 -0.72 13.51
C ASP A 89 -9.46 -2.24 13.50
N LEU A 90 -8.84 -2.95 14.46
CA LEU A 90 -9.03 -4.39 14.63
C LEU A 90 -10.48 -4.74 15.03
N ALA A 91 -11.08 -3.98 15.95
CA ALA A 91 -12.48 -4.19 16.34
C ALA A 91 -13.44 -3.97 15.16
N LYS A 92 -13.20 -2.97 14.31
CA LYS A 92 -13.97 -2.75 13.08
C LYS A 92 -13.82 -3.92 12.11
N ALA A 93 -12.60 -4.42 11.93
CA ALA A 93 -12.34 -5.58 11.06
C ALA A 93 -13.08 -6.83 11.54
N ARG A 94 -13.04 -7.13 12.84
CA ARG A 94 -13.82 -8.22 13.46
C ARG A 94 -15.32 -8.07 13.23
N SER A 95 -15.85 -6.86 13.45
CA SER A 95 -17.27 -6.57 13.23
C SER A 95 -17.70 -6.81 11.79
N ARG A 96 -16.89 -6.40 10.80
CA ARG A 96 -17.18 -6.63 9.37
C ARG A 96 -17.10 -8.11 9.01
N ALA A 97 -16.07 -8.81 9.45
CA ALA A 97 -15.89 -10.23 9.22
C ALA A 97 -17.06 -11.08 9.75
N ALA A 98 -17.66 -10.68 10.87
CA ALA A 98 -18.82 -11.36 11.47
C ALA A 98 -20.14 -11.18 10.70
N ARG A 99 -20.30 -10.10 9.92
CA ARG A 99 -21.54 -9.82 9.15
C ARG A 99 -21.84 -10.85 8.07
N HIS A 100 -20.85 -11.62 7.63
CA HIS A 100 -21.00 -12.63 6.59
C HIS A 100 -21.43 -14.01 7.10
N GLY A 101 -21.87 -14.12 8.37
CA GLY A 101 -22.40 -15.36 8.96
C GLY A 101 -21.32 -16.39 9.30
N GLY A 102 -21.28 -16.79 10.56
CA GLY A 102 -20.34 -17.79 11.10
C GLY A 102 -19.38 -17.24 12.15
N ALA A 103 -18.69 -18.16 12.85
CA ALA A 103 -17.66 -17.82 13.83
C ALA A 103 -16.54 -16.96 13.20
N GLU A 104 -15.87 -16.15 14.02
CA GLU A 104 -14.70 -15.36 13.60
C GLU A 104 -13.62 -16.27 13.02
N VAL A 105 -13.53 -16.33 11.69
CA VAL A 105 -12.45 -17.04 11.01
C VAL A 105 -11.30 -16.05 10.84
N HIS A 106 -10.15 -16.34 11.45
CA HIS A 106 -8.93 -15.52 11.42
C HIS A 106 -8.67 -14.85 10.07
N GLY A 107 -8.73 -15.62 8.99
CA GLY A 107 -8.52 -15.13 7.62
C GLY A 107 -9.52 -14.07 7.14
N ARG A 108 -10.78 -14.09 7.61
CA ARG A 108 -11.76 -13.04 7.27
C ARG A 108 -11.39 -11.72 7.92
N VAL A 109 -10.94 -11.75 9.18
CA VAL A 109 -10.48 -10.55 9.89
C VAL A 109 -9.25 -9.97 9.20
N LEU A 110 -8.29 -10.82 8.80
CA LEU A 110 -7.12 -10.37 8.04
C LEU A 110 -7.49 -9.68 6.72
N ALA A 111 -8.50 -10.18 6.02
CA ALA A 111 -8.96 -9.59 4.76
C ALA A 111 -9.60 -8.20 4.95
N GLU A 112 -10.17 -7.93 6.12
CA GLU A 112 -10.77 -6.63 6.48
C GLU A 112 -9.75 -5.59 6.97
N LEU A 113 -8.53 -6.01 7.32
CA LEU A 113 -7.45 -5.13 7.76
C LEU A 113 -6.74 -4.50 6.56
N SER A 114 -6.89 -3.19 6.41
CA SER A 114 -6.28 -2.41 5.33
C SER A 114 -4.76 -2.35 5.39
N PHE A 115 -4.11 -2.01 4.27
CA PHE A 115 -2.68 -1.72 4.21
C PHE A 115 -2.22 -0.69 5.27
N GLY A 116 -3.07 0.30 5.57
CA GLY A 116 -2.79 1.31 6.59
C GLY A 116 -2.59 0.71 7.98
N PHE A 117 -3.29 -0.37 8.32
CA PHE A 117 -3.11 -1.11 9.57
C PHE A 117 -1.77 -1.86 9.58
N TRP A 118 -1.42 -2.56 8.49
CA TRP A 118 -0.15 -3.30 8.41
C TRP A 118 1.07 -2.38 8.45
N ARG A 119 1.04 -1.27 7.70
CA ARG A 119 2.05 -0.21 7.81
C ARG A 119 2.16 0.31 9.24
N TYR A 120 1.04 0.40 9.97
CA TYR A 120 1.04 0.88 11.34
C TYR A 120 1.81 -0.04 12.30
N LEU A 121 1.72 -1.36 12.11
CA LEU A 121 2.40 -2.33 12.99
C LEU A 121 3.93 -2.29 12.91
N VAL A 122 4.51 -1.75 11.83
CA VAL A 122 5.97 -1.61 11.67
C VAL A 122 6.49 -0.25 12.13
N GLU A 123 5.64 0.62 12.69
CA GLU A 123 6.05 1.92 13.23
C GLU A 123 6.98 1.79 14.45
N SER A 124 7.83 2.79 14.67
CA SER A 124 8.85 2.75 15.74
C SER A 124 8.26 2.59 17.14
N ARG A 125 7.01 3.02 17.37
CA ARG A 125 6.30 2.83 18.65
C ARG A 125 6.10 1.35 19.00
N TYR A 126 6.11 0.47 17.99
CA TYR A 126 5.94 -0.98 18.15
C TYR A 126 7.24 -1.76 18.02
N LEU A 127 8.39 -1.07 18.10
CA LEU A 127 9.70 -1.70 17.96
C LEU A 127 9.89 -2.84 18.98
N THR A 128 9.67 -2.56 20.25
CA THR A 128 9.85 -3.53 21.35
C THR A 128 8.66 -4.50 21.47
N ALA A 129 7.46 -4.03 21.16
CA ALA A 129 6.23 -4.82 21.25
C ALA A 129 6.13 -5.91 20.16
N PHE A 130 6.45 -5.58 18.91
CA PHE A 130 6.24 -6.47 17.75
C PHE A 130 7.47 -6.69 16.90
N TRP A 131 8.20 -5.63 16.57
CA TRP A 131 9.28 -5.73 15.59
C TRP A 131 10.40 -6.66 16.04
N THR A 132 11.03 -6.34 17.16
CA THR A 132 12.11 -7.13 17.76
C THR A 132 11.66 -8.55 18.11
N PRO A 133 10.51 -8.78 18.77
CA PRO A 133 10.11 -10.15 19.13
C PRO A 133 9.56 -10.99 17.97
N ALA A 134 9.06 -10.38 16.88
CA ALA A 134 8.35 -11.08 15.80
C ALA A 134 8.60 -10.50 14.39
N LEU A 135 8.14 -9.28 14.09
CA LEU A 135 7.90 -8.82 12.71
C LEU A 135 9.16 -8.69 11.85
N HIS A 136 10.35 -8.51 12.43
CA HIS A 136 11.59 -8.50 11.65
C HIS A 136 11.82 -9.80 10.85
N ARG A 137 11.22 -10.92 11.30
CA ARG A 137 11.28 -12.22 10.63
C ARG A 137 10.37 -12.32 9.40
N ALA A 138 9.42 -11.41 9.24
CA ALA A 138 8.59 -11.34 8.04
C ALA A 138 9.39 -10.80 6.83
N PHE A 139 10.56 -10.20 7.09
CA PHE A 139 11.45 -9.60 6.10
C PHE A 139 12.85 -10.24 6.17
N PRO A 140 12.98 -11.56 5.97
CA PRO A 140 14.23 -12.29 6.23
C PRO A 140 15.39 -11.85 5.33
N ALA A 141 15.12 -11.44 4.09
CA ALA A 141 16.12 -11.01 3.12
C ALA A 141 16.40 -9.49 3.14
N GLY A 142 15.82 -8.77 4.11
CA GLY A 142 16.13 -7.36 4.35
C GLY A 142 17.51 -7.15 4.98
N PRO A 143 17.90 -5.89 5.27
CA PRO A 143 19.17 -5.56 5.92
C PRO A 143 19.46 -6.45 7.14
N ALA A 144 20.72 -6.85 7.34
CA ALA A 144 21.10 -7.75 8.43
C ALA A 144 20.82 -7.14 9.81
N ASP A 145 21.11 -5.86 10.01
CA ASP A 145 20.79 -5.14 11.24
C ASP A 145 19.27 -4.94 11.39
N ILE A 146 18.72 -5.42 12.50
CA ILE A 146 17.27 -5.45 12.78
C ILE A 146 16.68 -4.04 12.85
N LEU A 147 17.42 -3.06 13.39
CA LEU A 147 16.95 -1.68 13.51
C LEU A 147 16.97 -0.95 12.17
N THR A 148 17.99 -1.18 11.36
CA THR A 148 18.08 -0.67 9.99
C THR A 148 17.01 -1.29 9.11
N ARG A 149 16.77 -2.59 9.23
CA ARG A 149 15.66 -3.28 8.56
C ARG A 149 14.32 -2.64 8.94
N GLN A 150 14.08 -2.35 10.23
CA GLN A 150 12.86 -1.69 10.68
C GLN A 150 12.66 -0.34 10.01
N ARG A 151 13.67 0.53 10.08
CA ARG A 151 13.59 1.88 9.52
C ARG A 151 13.29 1.85 8.03
N LYS A 152 13.95 0.94 7.31
CA LYS A 152 13.79 0.79 5.87
C LYS A 152 12.44 0.19 5.45
N VAL A 153 11.95 -0.83 6.15
CA VAL A 153 10.61 -1.41 5.92
C VAL A 153 9.54 -0.37 6.21
N ARG A 154 9.63 0.30 7.36
CA ARG A 154 8.73 1.39 7.73
C ARG A 154 8.68 2.48 6.66
N ALA A 155 9.84 2.96 6.21
CA ALA A 155 9.92 4.00 5.19
C ALA A 155 9.22 3.59 3.88
N ARG A 156 9.49 2.37 3.38
CA ARG A 156 8.86 1.86 2.15
C ARG A 156 7.35 1.69 2.30
N MET A 157 6.89 1.07 3.40
CA MET A 157 5.45 0.92 3.66
C MET A 157 4.75 2.28 3.80
N GLN A 158 5.39 3.30 4.40
CA GLN A 158 4.86 4.66 4.49
C GLN A 158 4.74 5.32 3.10
N GLN A 159 5.77 5.23 2.26
CA GLN A 159 5.75 5.80 0.91
C GLN A 159 4.68 5.13 0.04
N LEU A 160 4.61 3.80 0.06
CA LEU A 160 3.62 3.03 -0.69
C LEU A 160 2.20 3.34 -0.20
N HIS A 161 1.99 3.46 1.11
CA HIS A 161 0.68 3.81 1.67
C HIS A 161 0.26 5.22 1.26
N PHE A 162 1.20 6.16 1.24
CA PHE A 162 0.94 7.53 0.78
C PHE A 162 0.50 7.54 -0.69
N VAL A 163 1.29 6.97 -1.61
CA VAL A 163 0.93 6.98 -3.04
C VAL A 163 -0.34 6.19 -3.34
N ARG A 164 -0.56 5.07 -2.65
CA ARG A 164 -1.80 4.27 -2.71
C ARG A 164 -3.03 5.09 -2.33
N ASN A 165 -2.96 5.86 -1.24
CA ASN A 165 -4.10 6.67 -0.81
C ASN A 165 -4.38 7.81 -1.79
N ARG A 166 -3.34 8.47 -2.30
CA ARG A 166 -3.52 9.49 -3.34
C ARG A 166 -4.18 8.92 -4.59
N ALA A 167 -3.72 7.75 -5.05
CA ALA A 167 -4.31 7.04 -6.17
C ALA A 167 -5.79 6.67 -5.91
N ALA A 168 -6.09 6.12 -4.73
CA ALA A 168 -7.44 5.73 -4.32
C ALA A 168 -8.41 6.92 -4.19
N HIS A 169 -7.91 8.10 -3.83
CA HIS A 169 -8.69 9.34 -3.73
C HIS A 169 -8.72 10.15 -5.03
N HIS A 170 -8.20 9.60 -6.14
CA HIS A 170 -8.11 10.27 -7.44
C HIS A 170 -7.31 11.60 -7.40
N GLU A 171 -6.33 11.68 -6.52
CA GLU A 171 -5.44 12.83 -6.43
C GLU A 171 -4.33 12.79 -7.51
N PRO A 172 -3.74 13.95 -7.87
CA PRO A 172 -2.67 14.01 -8.86
C PRO A 172 -1.34 13.40 -8.36
N ILE A 173 -0.87 12.31 -8.97
CA ILE A 173 0.42 11.67 -8.70
C ILE A 173 1.47 11.93 -9.79
N HIS A 174 1.12 12.67 -10.84
CA HIS A 174 1.98 12.90 -12.02
C HIS A 174 3.31 13.62 -11.77
N GLN A 175 3.48 14.28 -10.63
CA GLN A 175 4.73 14.93 -10.23
C GLN A 175 5.59 14.06 -9.31
N ARG A 176 5.07 12.91 -8.89
CA ARG A 176 5.78 11.97 -8.02
C ARG A 176 6.72 11.10 -8.83
N ASP A 177 7.83 10.71 -8.21
CA ASP A 177 8.74 9.71 -8.76
C ASP A 177 8.16 8.30 -8.59
N LEU A 178 7.34 7.89 -9.55
CA LEU A 178 6.67 6.59 -9.56
C LEU A 178 7.64 5.43 -9.91
N HIS A 179 8.78 5.71 -10.55
CA HIS A 179 9.82 4.70 -10.76
C HIS A 179 10.47 4.30 -9.43
N ARG A 180 10.68 5.28 -8.55
CA ARG A 180 11.14 5.02 -7.18
C ARG A 180 10.10 4.25 -6.37
N ASP A 181 8.83 4.61 -6.45
CA ASP A 181 7.76 3.84 -5.77
C ASP A 181 7.72 2.39 -6.23
N HIS A 182 7.84 2.16 -7.54
CA HIS A 182 7.94 0.82 -8.13
C HIS A 182 9.14 0.06 -7.54
N SER A 183 10.31 0.68 -7.57
CA SER A 183 11.55 0.07 -7.06
C SER A 183 11.45 -0.26 -5.56
N ASP A 184 10.90 0.65 -4.76
CA ASP A 184 10.67 0.46 -3.33
C ASP A 184 9.67 -0.68 -3.06
N ALA A 185 8.65 -0.85 -3.90
CA ALA A 185 7.70 -1.97 -3.81
C ALA A 185 8.36 -3.31 -4.09
N ILE A 186 9.10 -3.43 -5.20
CA ILE A 186 9.79 -4.66 -5.59
C ILE A 186 10.85 -5.04 -4.54
N GLU A 187 11.61 -4.07 -4.04
CA GLU A 187 12.61 -4.32 -3.00
C GLU A 187 11.96 -4.78 -1.67
N LEU A 188 10.85 -4.17 -1.26
CA LEU A 188 10.12 -4.58 -0.07
C LEU A 188 9.59 -6.02 -0.20
N LEU A 189 9.05 -6.38 -1.37
CA LEU A 189 8.65 -7.75 -1.68
C LEU A 189 9.84 -8.70 -1.62
N GLY A 190 10.98 -8.30 -2.18
CA GLY A 190 12.20 -9.10 -2.20
C GLY A 190 12.73 -9.39 -0.79
N TRP A 191 12.56 -8.44 0.14
CA TRP A 191 12.89 -8.66 1.55
C TRP A 191 12.00 -9.69 2.23
N ILE A 192 10.75 -9.83 1.78
CA ILE A 192 9.82 -10.86 2.26
C ILE A 192 10.17 -12.20 1.62
N ASN A 193 10.24 -12.23 0.29
CA ASN A 193 10.55 -13.42 -0.51
C ASN A 193 10.98 -13.01 -1.94
N PRO A 194 12.12 -13.51 -2.46
CA PRO A 194 12.59 -13.15 -3.81
C PRO A 194 11.61 -13.55 -4.91
N VAL A 195 10.90 -14.68 -4.79
CA VAL A 195 9.91 -15.14 -5.78
C VAL A 195 8.73 -14.17 -5.86
N ALA A 196 8.34 -13.54 -4.73
CA ALA A 196 7.27 -12.55 -4.75
C ALA A 196 7.68 -11.27 -5.48
N ALA A 197 8.96 -10.88 -5.41
CA ALA A 197 9.49 -9.73 -6.15
C ALA A 197 9.60 -10.01 -7.65
N GLU A 198 10.07 -11.20 -8.01
CA GLU A 198 10.13 -11.67 -9.40
C GLU A 198 8.74 -11.68 -10.03
N TRP A 199 7.78 -12.37 -9.40
CA TRP A 199 6.41 -12.41 -9.86
C TRP A 199 5.77 -11.01 -9.97
N ALA A 200 5.97 -10.14 -8.98
CA ALA A 200 5.46 -8.77 -9.04
C ALA A 200 6.08 -7.96 -10.18
N THR A 201 7.35 -8.17 -10.50
CA THR A 201 8.02 -7.52 -11.63
C THR A 201 7.41 -7.94 -12.97
N GLU A 202 6.99 -9.20 -13.09
CA GLU A 202 6.37 -9.73 -14.30
C GLU A 202 4.95 -9.21 -14.52
N VAL A 203 4.15 -9.10 -13.44
CA VAL A 203 2.72 -8.79 -13.56
C VAL A 203 2.40 -7.30 -13.43
N ALA A 204 3.22 -6.51 -12.73
CA ALA A 204 2.91 -5.13 -12.45
C ALA A 204 2.86 -4.27 -13.71
N SER A 205 1.72 -3.64 -13.97
CA SER A 205 1.53 -2.79 -15.16
C SER A 205 2.24 -1.42 -15.09
N LEU A 206 2.73 -1.01 -13.90
CA LEU A 206 3.21 0.35 -13.67
C LEU A 206 4.35 0.77 -14.61
N PRO A 207 5.44 -0.01 -14.82
CA PRO A 207 6.52 0.40 -15.72
C PRO A 207 6.05 0.76 -17.13
N ALA A 208 5.22 -0.09 -17.75
CA ALA A 208 4.67 0.17 -19.07
C ALA A 208 3.79 1.43 -19.12
N VAL A 209 3.04 1.71 -18.03
CA VAL A 209 2.27 2.95 -17.93
C VAL A 209 3.17 4.18 -17.80
N LEU A 210 4.29 4.08 -17.08
CA LEU A 210 5.26 5.18 -16.98
C LEU A 210 5.92 5.49 -18.32
N ASP A 211 6.25 4.48 -19.11
CA ASP A 211 6.81 4.66 -20.46
C ASP A 211 5.81 5.31 -21.43
N ALA A 212 4.51 5.08 -21.22
CA ALA A 212 3.43 5.70 -22.01
C ALA A 212 3.08 7.13 -21.56
N ARG A 213 3.91 7.77 -20.72
CA ARG A 213 3.68 9.14 -20.25
C ARG A 213 3.69 10.12 -21.43
N PRO A 214 2.65 10.95 -21.61
CA PRO A 214 2.65 11.94 -22.68
C PRO A 214 3.74 12.96 -22.43
N SER A 215 4.39 13.42 -23.51
CA SER A 215 5.34 14.53 -23.44
C SER A 215 4.68 15.73 -22.77
N PRO A 216 5.44 16.48 -21.94
CA PRO A 216 4.94 17.68 -21.28
C PRO A 216 4.24 18.58 -22.26
#